data_AF-A0A382LBW7-F1
#
_entry.id   AF-A0A382LBW7-F1
#
_cell.length_a   1.000
_cell.length_b   1.000
_cell.length_c   1.000
_cell.angle_alpha   90.00
_cell.angle_beta   90.00
_cell.angle_gamma   90.00
#
_symmetry.space_group_name_H-M   'P 1'
#
loop_
_entity.id
_entity.type
_entity.pdbx_description
1 polymer ?
#
loop_
_entity_poly.entity_id
_entity_poly.type
_entity_poly.pdbx_seq_one_letter_code
_entity_poly.pdbx_strand_id
1 'polypeptide(L)'
;MRNTKQSGFTLIELIIVMVILGVLAAVAVPKYLDSISNAEEAAEEAVISNILAGLKQYANNSLYTDGRATWPTNPFDVLDEKPAGYSPTDNGLEMLGPMDGEADTDGEWTFDLTNSRITHQRADNSRWEWPYDKGIQDGDNAQVGYLSSDSIRAID
;
A
#
# COMPACT_ATOMS: atom_id res chain seq x y z
N MET A 1 -39.27 -13.92 -55.00
CA MET A 1 -37.93 -13.88 -54.37
C MET A 1 -37.85 -12.59 -53.55
N ARG A 2 -37.75 -12.66 -52.22
CA ARG A 2 -37.69 -11.47 -51.36
C ARG A 2 -36.25 -10.93 -51.39
N ASN A 3 -36.08 -9.75 -51.98
CA ASN A 3 -34.80 -9.03 -51.94
C ASN A 3 -34.61 -8.45 -50.53
N THR A 4 -33.77 -9.09 -49.72
CA THR A 4 -33.30 -8.50 -48.46
C THR A 4 -32.34 -7.37 -48.79
N LYS A 5 -32.76 -6.11 -48.63
CA LYS A 5 -31.85 -4.96 -48.73
C LYS A 5 -30.78 -5.12 -47.65
N GLN A 6 -29.55 -5.46 -48.04
CA GLN A 6 -28.39 -5.31 -47.18
C GLN A 6 -28.12 -3.82 -46.99
N SER A 7 -28.55 -3.28 -45.85
CA SER A 7 -28.17 -1.95 -45.40
C SER A 7 -26.73 -2.02 -44.88
N GLY A 8 -25.77 -1.56 -45.68
CA GLY A 8 -24.38 -1.39 -45.25
C GLY A 8 -24.24 -0.15 -44.35
N PHE A 9 -23.32 -0.22 -43.38
CA PHE A 9 -22.94 0.90 -42.51
C PHE A 9 -22.32 2.03 -43.35
N THR A 10 -22.63 3.29 -43.04
CA THR A 10 -22.02 4.42 -43.73
C THR A 10 -20.68 4.80 -43.07
N LEU A 11 -19.75 5.33 -43.87
CA LEU A 11 -18.48 5.85 -43.36
C LEU A 11 -18.69 7.01 -42.36
N ILE A 12 -19.71 7.83 -42.59
CA ILE A 12 -20.02 8.97 -41.72
C ILE A 12 -20.55 8.52 -40.35
N GLU A 13 -21.34 7.44 -40.28
CA GLU A 13 -21.76 6.85 -39.01
C GLU A 13 -20.56 6.39 -38.19
N LEU A 14 -19.59 5.73 -38.82
CA LEU A 14 -18.38 5.28 -38.13
C LEU A 14 -17.53 6.45 -37.62
N ILE A 15 -17.41 7.52 -38.40
CA ILE A 15 -16.66 8.73 -38.01
C ILE A 15 -17.30 9.41 -36.81
N ILE A 16 -18.63 9.59 -36.80
CA ILE A 16 -19.33 10.22 -35.68
C ILE A 16 -19.16 9.41 -34.41
N VAL A 17 -19.25 8.08 -34.48
CA VAL A 17 -19.01 7.20 -33.33
C VAL A 17 -17.59 7.38 -32.80
N MET A 18 -16.58 7.43 -33.68
CA MET A 18 -15.19 7.62 -33.27
C MET A 18 -14.95 8.98 -32.60
N VAL A 19 -15.60 10.05 -33.10
CA VAL A 19 -15.54 11.39 -32.48
C VAL A 19 -16.15 11.37 -31.09
N ILE A 20 -17.31 10.74 -30.90
CA ILE A 20 -17.96 10.62 -29.59
C ILE A 20 -17.09 9.82 -28.62
N LEU A 21 -16.57 8.66 -29.05
CA LEU A 21 -15.66 7.85 -28.23
C LEU A 21 -14.38 8.62 -27.89
N GLY A 22 -13.83 9.42 -28.81
CA GLY A 22 -12.66 10.25 -28.56
C GLY A 22 -12.90 11.29 -27.46
N VAL A 23 -14.03 11.99 -27.49
CA VAL A 23 -14.38 12.98 -26.45
C VAL A 23 -14.62 12.30 -25.10
N LEU A 24 -15.33 11.16 -25.09
CA LEU A 24 -15.58 10.41 -23.86
C LEU A 24 -14.27 9.88 -23.25
N ALA A 25 -13.38 9.32 -24.07
CA ALA A 25 -12.09 8.82 -23.60
C ALA A 25 -11.22 9.93 -23.00
N ALA A 26 -11.19 11.11 -23.61
CA ALA A 26 -10.41 12.25 -23.13
C ALA A 26 -10.79 12.70 -21.71
N VAL A 27 -12.07 12.55 -21.33
CA VAL A 27 -12.56 12.90 -19.98
C VAL A 27 -12.52 11.69 -19.03
N ALA A 28 -12.84 10.50 -19.52
CA ALA A 28 -12.96 9.30 -18.68
C ALA A 28 -11.61 8.75 -18.21
N VAL A 29 -10.59 8.76 -19.06
CA VAL A 29 -9.26 8.22 -18.74
C VAL A 29 -8.60 8.92 -17.54
N PRO A 30 -8.45 10.27 -17.49
CA PRO A 30 -7.80 10.92 -16.35
C PRO A 30 -8.55 10.66 -15.04
N LYS A 31 -9.88 10.76 -15.07
CA LYS A 31 -10.73 10.47 -13.91
C LYS A 31 -10.58 9.03 -13.41
N TYR A 32 -10.40 8.07 -14.33
CA TYR A 32 -10.18 6.68 -13.96
C TYR A 32 -8.82 6.47 -13.29
N LEU A 33 -7.77 7.12 -13.77
CA LEU A 33 -6.44 7.08 -13.13
C LEU A 33 -6.47 7.69 -11.72
N ASP A 34 -7.13 8.84 -11.55
CA ASP A 34 -7.32 9.44 -10.22
C ASP A 34 -8.08 8.49 -9.28
N SER A 35 -9.09 7.78 -9.80
CA SER A 35 -9.84 6.81 -9.02
C SER A 35 -9.01 5.60 -8.58
N ILE A 36 -8.05 5.16 -9.39
CA ILE A 36 -7.12 4.08 -9.01
C ILE A 36 -6.19 4.58 -7.91
N SER A 37 -5.56 5.75 -8.11
CA SER A 37 -4.65 6.33 -7.11
C SER A 37 -5.34 6.52 -5.74
N ASN A 38 -6.58 7.02 -5.74
CA ASN A 38 -7.34 7.18 -4.49
C ASN A 38 -7.71 5.83 -3.85
N ALA A 39 -7.94 4.79 -4.65
CA ALA A 39 -8.23 3.46 -4.14
C ALA A 39 -6.99 2.79 -3.54
N GLU A 40 -5.82 2.99 -4.13
CA GLU A 40 -4.53 2.54 -3.60
C GLU A 40 -4.24 3.23 -2.25
N GLU A 41 -4.36 4.56 -2.17
CA GLU A 41 -4.17 5.30 -0.91
C GLU A 41 -5.13 4.84 0.19
N ALA A 42 -6.41 4.63 -0.16
CA ALA A 42 -7.39 4.12 0.80
C ALA A 42 -7.08 2.69 1.27
N ALA A 43 -6.51 1.84 0.40
CA ALA A 43 -6.08 0.50 0.76
C ALA A 43 -4.87 0.53 1.71
N GLU A 44 -3.91 1.42 1.46
CA GLU A 44 -2.76 1.64 2.36
C GLU A 44 -3.22 2.10 3.74
N GLU A 45 -4.12 3.08 3.82
CA GLU A 45 -4.66 3.56 5.09
C GLU A 45 -5.34 2.43 5.86
N ALA A 46 -6.07 1.55 5.16
CA ALA A 46 -6.69 0.38 5.78
C ALA A 46 -5.65 -0.61 6.33
N VAL A 47 -4.56 -0.87 5.59
CA VAL A 47 -3.46 -1.74 6.06
C VAL A 47 -2.81 -1.15 7.31
N ILE A 48 -2.42 0.12 7.29
CA ILE A 48 -1.79 0.80 8.42
C ILE A 48 -2.73 0.85 9.64
N SER A 49 -4.01 1.11 9.42
CA SER A 49 -5.03 1.09 10.49
C SER A 49 -5.18 -0.29 11.13
N ASN A 50 -5.18 -1.36 10.32
CA ASN A 50 -5.21 -2.72 10.82
C ASN A 50 -3.96 -3.08 11.63
N ILE A 51 -2.78 -2.67 11.17
CA ILE A 51 -1.53 -2.83 11.91
C ILE A 51 -1.62 -2.10 13.25
N LEU A 52 -2.07 -0.83 13.25
CA LEU A 52 -2.22 -0.06 14.48
C LEU A 52 -3.21 -0.71 15.47
N ALA A 53 -4.32 -1.25 14.98
CA ALA A 53 -5.28 -1.99 15.79
C ALA A 53 -4.65 -3.26 16.39
N GLY A 54 -3.92 -4.03 15.57
CA GLY A 54 -3.19 -5.21 16.01
C GLY A 54 -2.10 -4.89 17.03
N LEU A 55 -1.33 -3.81 16.85
CA LEU A 55 -0.32 -3.33 17.81
C LEU A 55 -0.94 -2.99 19.17
N LYS A 56 -2.11 -2.33 19.18
CA LYS A 56 -2.86 -2.06 20.42
C LYS A 56 -3.32 -3.36 21.09
N GLN A 57 -3.81 -4.32 20.30
CA GLN A 57 -4.22 -5.62 20.84
C GLN A 57 -3.02 -6.42 21.39
N TYR A 58 -1.91 -6.45 20.66
CA TYR A 58 -0.67 -7.09 21.07
C TYR A 58 -0.16 -6.49 22.39
N ALA A 59 -0.10 -5.16 22.48
CA ALA A 59 0.28 -4.46 23.70
C ALA A 59 -0.62 -4.80 24.90
N ASN A 60 -1.94 -4.91 24.68
CA ASN A 60 -2.86 -5.33 25.72
C ASN A 60 -2.60 -6.78 26.16
N ASN A 61 -2.28 -7.68 25.25
CA ASN A 61 -1.95 -9.06 25.59
C ASN A 61 -0.66 -9.14 26.41
N SER A 62 0.38 -8.41 26.01
CA SER A 62 1.66 -8.35 26.74
C SER A 62 1.50 -7.80 28.16
N LEU A 63 0.53 -6.90 28.42
CA LEU A 63 0.23 -6.44 29.77
C LEU A 63 -0.19 -7.59 30.70
N TYR A 64 -0.87 -8.61 30.17
CA TYR A 64 -1.30 -9.76 30.97
C TYR A 64 -0.18 -10.78 31.17
N THR A 65 0.70 -10.96 30.19
CA THR A 65 1.77 -11.99 30.23
C THR A 65 3.04 -11.47 30.90
N ASP A 66 3.46 -10.27 30.52
CA ASP A 66 4.76 -9.68 30.88
C ASP A 66 4.59 -8.53 31.90
N GLY A 67 3.35 -8.20 32.24
CA GLY A 67 3.02 -7.09 33.16
C GLY A 67 3.25 -5.71 32.55
N ARG A 68 3.54 -5.63 31.25
CA ARG A 68 3.92 -4.40 30.54
C ARG A 68 3.43 -4.41 29.09
N ALA A 69 3.07 -3.23 28.58
CA ALA A 69 2.66 -3.07 27.20
C ALA A 69 3.91 -3.05 26.31
N THR A 70 4.02 -4.02 25.41
CA THR A 70 5.14 -4.13 24.47
C THR A 70 4.66 -4.17 23.04
N TRP A 71 5.47 -3.69 22.10
CA TRP A 71 5.23 -3.80 20.66
C TRP A 71 6.26 -4.75 20.02
N PRO A 72 5.89 -5.51 18.97
CA PRO A 72 6.78 -6.46 18.32
C PRO A 72 7.91 -5.75 17.56
N THR A 73 8.96 -6.49 17.20
CA THR A 73 10.03 -5.92 16.37
C THR A 73 9.53 -5.61 14.96
N ASN A 74 8.79 -6.53 14.33
CA ASN A 74 8.15 -6.28 13.05
C ASN A 74 6.66 -5.96 13.27
N PRO A 75 6.17 -4.77 12.87
CA PRO A 75 4.78 -4.38 13.05
C PRO A 75 3.80 -5.28 12.31
N PHE A 76 4.21 -5.93 11.22
CA PHE A 76 3.34 -6.83 10.49
C PHE A 76 3.01 -8.11 11.27
N ASP A 77 3.78 -8.47 12.31
CA ASP A 77 3.57 -9.71 13.08
C ASP A 77 2.29 -9.71 13.92
N VAL A 78 1.63 -8.56 14.03
CA VAL A 78 0.32 -8.44 14.67
C VAL A 78 -0.84 -8.83 13.76
N LEU A 79 -0.58 -9.04 12.46
CA LEU A 79 -1.59 -9.41 11.48
C LEU A 79 -1.59 -10.92 11.25
N ASP A 80 -2.78 -11.52 11.29
CA ASP A 80 -2.99 -12.92 10.92
C ASP A 80 -2.78 -13.14 9.41
N GLU A 81 -3.27 -12.19 8.59
CA GLU A 81 -3.08 -12.18 7.14
C GLU A 81 -2.29 -10.94 6.76
N LYS A 82 -1.12 -11.16 6.16
CA LYS A 82 -0.24 -10.09 5.67
C LYS A 82 -0.83 -9.51 4.37
N PRO A 83 -0.65 -8.21 4.10
CA PRO A 83 -1.15 -7.63 2.85
C PRO A 83 -0.52 -8.30 1.64
N ALA A 84 -1.24 -8.28 0.52
CA ALA A 84 -0.70 -8.75 -0.75
C ALA A 84 0.59 -7.97 -1.09
N GLY A 85 1.61 -8.68 -1.57
CA GLY A 85 2.91 -8.08 -1.87
C GLY A 85 3.83 -7.93 -0.66
N TYR A 86 3.45 -8.36 0.54
CA TYR A 86 4.36 -8.32 1.68
C TYR A 86 5.57 -9.25 1.50
N SER A 87 6.77 -8.67 1.57
CA SER A 87 8.05 -9.36 1.47
C SER A 87 8.72 -9.44 2.86
N PRO A 88 8.80 -10.63 3.48
CA PRO A 88 9.45 -10.78 4.79
C PRO A 88 10.99 -10.84 4.67
N THR A 89 11.51 -11.08 3.47
CA THR A 89 12.93 -11.27 3.19
C THR A 89 13.61 -10.02 2.65
N ASP A 90 12.85 -8.96 2.41
CA ASP A 90 13.38 -7.64 2.05
C ASP A 90 13.19 -6.73 3.26
N ASN A 91 14.04 -6.88 4.27
CA ASN A 91 13.86 -6.23 5.56
C ASN A 91 15.07 -5.40 6.00
N GLY A 92 16.07 -5.22 5.13
CA GLY A 92 17.23 -4.37 5.37
C GLY A 92 18.31 -5.04 6.23
N LEU A 93 18.14 -6.30 6.62
CA LEU A 93 19.18 -7.09 7.29
C LEU A 93 19.89 -8.04 6.34
N GLU A 94 19.31 -8.28 5.17
CA GLU A 94 19.93 -9.06 4.12
C GLU A 94 21.05 -8.26 3.41
N MET A 95 21.76 -8.91 2.49
CA MET A 95 22.72 -8.26 1.61
C MET A 95 22.18 -8.33 0.17
N LEU A 96 20.89 -8.02 -0.02
CA LEU A 96 20.17 -8.19 -1.28
C LEU A 96 20.39 -7.05 -2.28
N GLY A 97 20.96 -5.94 -1.86
CA GLY A 97 21.32 -4.85 -2.76
C GLY A 97 21.27 -3.48 -2.07
N PRO A 98 21.37 -2.39 -2.85
CA PRO A 98 21.33 -1.04 -2.31
C PRO A 98 19.94 -0.58 -1.84
N MET A 99 18.87 -1.30 -2.20
CA MET A 99 17.47 -0.98 -1.84
C MET A 99 16.88 -1.97 -0.82
N ASP A 100 17.73 -2.75 -0.15
CA ASP A 100 17.31 -3.74 0.84
C ASP A 100 16.55 -3.08 1.99
N GLY A 101 15.37 -3.61 2.30
CA GLY A 101 14.42 -3.08 3.27
C GLY A 101 13.43 -2.09 2.68
N GLU A 102 13.59 -1.67 1.43
CA GLU A 102 12.72 -0.69 0.78
C GLU A 102 12.00 -1.29 -0.43
N ALA A 103 10.66 -1.31 -0.39
CA ALA A 103 9.77 -1.88 -1.42
C ALA A 103 10.13 -1.40 -2.84
N ASP A 104 10.74 -2.24 -3.66
CA ASP A 104 11.27 -1.88 -4.98
C ASP A 104 10.38 -2.33 -6.15
N THR A 105 9.34 -3.08 -5.84
CA THR A 105 8.38 -3.63 -6.80
C THR A 105 6.96 -3.09 -6.57
N ASP A 106 6.20 -2.85 -7.64
CA ASP A 106 4.83 -2.35 -7.53
C ASP A 106 3.94 -3.26 -6.69
N GLY A 107 3.24 -2.67 -5.71
CA GLY A 107 2.38 -3.36 -4.77
C GLY A 107 3.12 -4.01 -3.60
N GLU A 108 4.46 -3.94 -3.55
CA GLU A 108 5.24 -4.57 -2.51
C GLU A 108 5.13 -3.83 -1.18
N TRP A 109 5.09 -4.59 -0.08
CA TRP A 109 5.17 -4.08 1.28
C TRP A 109 6.40 -4.65 1.97
N THR A 110 7.19 -3.81 2.61
CA THR A 110 8.34 -4.25 3.40
C THR A 110 8.33 -3.63 4.79
N PHE A 111 9.13 -4.20 5.68
CA PHE A 111 9.49 -3.54 6.93
C PHE A 111 11.01 -3.49 7.05
N ASP A 112 11.56 -2.29 6.92
CA ASP A 112 12.96 -2.00 7.10
C ASP A 112 13.31 -2.06 8.59
N LEU A 113 13.95 -3.14 9.01
CA LEU A 113 14.39 -3.36 10.39
C LEU A 113 15.54 -2.42 10.78
N THR A 114 16.29 -1.91 9.80
CA THR A 114 17.45 -1.05 10.02
C THR A 114 17.03 0.38 10.30
N ASN A 115 16.06 0.91 9.54
CA ASN A 115 15.55 2.27 9.70
C ASN A 115 14.20 2.34 10.41
N SER A 116 13.63 1.19 10.80
CA SER A 116 12.37 1.08 11.55
C SER A 116 11.22 1.81 10.85
N ARG A 117 10.88 1.36 9.65
CA ARG A 117 9.79 1.93 8.86
C ARG A 117 9.12 0.86 8.01
N ILE A 118 7.82 1.00 7.85
CA ILE A 118 7.08 0.26 6.83
C ILE A 118 7.28 1.00 5.51
N THR A 119 7.51 0.28 4.41
CA THR A 119 7.56 0.88 3.08
C THR A 119 6.59 0.19 2.13
N HIS A 120 6.05 0.96 1.18
CA HIS A 120 5.18 0.47 0.12
C HIS A 120 5.43 1.21 -1.19
N GLN A 121 5.39 0.51 -2.32
CA GLN A 121 5.47 1.10 -3.66
C GLN A 121 4.14 0.94 -4.41
N ARG A 122 3.62 2.07 -4.90
CA ARG A 122 2.39 2.13 -5.72
C ARG A 122 2.66 1.80 -7.18
N ALA A 123 1.59 1.61 -7.97
CA ALA A 123 1.69 1.28 -9.40
C ALA A 123 2.28 2.42 -10.28
N ASP A 124 2.39 3.63 -9.74
CA ASP A 124 3.10 4.75 -10.38
C ASP A 124 4.60 4.81 -10.00
N ASN A 125 5.11 3.76 -9.37
CA ASN A 125 6.47 3.65 -8.83
C ASN A 125 6.77 4.68 -7.73
N SER A 126 5.77 5.35 -7.16
CA SER A 126 5.96 6.19 -5.98
C SER A 126 6.06 5.34 -4.72
N ARG A 127 7.02 5.67 -3.86
CA ARG A 127 7.27 4.98 -2.60
C ARG A 127 6.83 5.82 -1.42
N TRP A 128 6.16 5.15 -0.49
CA TRP A 128 5.60 5.74 0.71
C TRP A 128 6.05 4.95 1.93
N GLU A 129 6.31 5.69 3.00
CA GLU A 129 6.90 5.16 4.22
C GLU A 129 6.10 5.58 5.46
N TRP A 130 6.00 4.67 6.42
CA TRP A 130 5.42 4.95 7.73
C TRP A 130 6.47 4.67 8.80
N PRO A 131 6.99 5.72 9.47
CA PRO A 131 7.89 5.54 10.60
C PRO A 131 7.25 4.70 11.70
N TYR A 132 8.02 3.75 12.20
CA TYR A 132 7.63 2.85 13.26
C TYR A 132 8.71 2.80 14.33
N ASP A 133 8.32 2.86 15.58
CA ASP A 133 9.23 2.62 16.70
C ASP A 133 8.51 1.71 17.67
N LYS A 134 9.10 0.58 18.01
CA LYS A 134 8.53 -0.30 19.03
C LYS A 134 8.67 0.31 20.42
N GLY A 135 9.49 1.32 20.63
CA GLY A 135 9.80 1.94 21.91
C GLY A 135 10.87 1.18 22.70
N ILE A 136 11.12 1.64 23.92
CA ILE A 136 12.04 0.99 24.86
C ILE A 136 11.25 -0.04 25.65
N GLN A 137 11.59 -1.30 25.49
CA GLN A 137 10.79 -2.43 26.02
C GLN A 137 11.37 -3.04 27.31
N ASP A 138 12.47 -2.49 27.80
CA ASP A 138 13.23 -2.99 28.93
C ASP A 138 13.64 -1.89 29.92
N GLY A 139 14.02 -2.32 31.12
CA GLY A 139 14.48 -1.43 32.19
C GLY A 139 13.42 -0.46 32.75
N ASP A 140 13.92 0.52 33.50
CA ASP A 140 13.09 1.51 34.20
C ASP A 140 12.68 2.69 33.29
N ASN A 141 13.35 2.84 32.15
CA ASN A 141 13.07 3.86 31.14
C ASN A 141 12.19 3.32 30.00
N ALA A 142 11.36 2.31 30.26
CA ALA A 142 10.48 1.73 29.25
C ALA A 142 9.51 2.79 28.71
N GLN A 143 9.32 2.82 27.39
CA GLN A 143 8.48 3.77 26.67
C GLN A 143 7.62 3.03 25.66
N VAL A 144 6.36 3.47 25.54
CA VAL A 144 5.43 2.94 24.53
C VAL A 144 5.92 3.34 23.13
N GLY A 145 5.84 2.40 22.19
CA GLY A 145 6.16 2.63 20.78
C GLY A 145 5.15 3.55 20.07
N TYR A 146 5.46 3.88 18.81
CA TYR A 146 4.55 4.62 17.93
C TYR A 146 4.62 4.09 16.49
N LEU A 147 3.51 4.25 15.78
CA LEU A 147 3.42 4.07 14.33
C LEU A 147 2.81 5.36 13.80
N SER A 148 3.48 6.03 12.87
CA SER A 148 2.94 7.23 12.23
C SER A 148 1.68 6.86 11.44
N SER A 149 0.59 7.60 11.64
CA SER A 149 -0.57 7.55 10.74
C SER A 149 -0.28 8.22 9.40
N ASP A 150 0.62 9.21 9.42
CA ASP A 150 0.93 10.02 8.27
C ASP A 150 2.06 9.33 7.49
N SER A 151 1.80 9.11 6.21
CA SER A 151 2.78 8.57 5.26
C SER A 151 3.75 9.67 4.81
N ILE A 152 5.02 9.32 4.69
CA ILE A 152 6.06 10.18 4.13
C ILE A 152 6.41 9.64 2.74
N ARG A 153 6.43 10.52 1.74
CA ARG A 153 6.90 10.13 0.40
C ARG A 153 8.44 10.02 0.43
N ALA A 154 8.97 8.87 0.01
CA ALA A 154 10.41 8.71 -0.15
C ALA A 154 10.93 9.64 -1.25
N ILE A 155 12.11 10.21 -1.03
CA ILE A 155 12.77 11.07 -2.03
C ILE A 155 13.86 10.21 -2.68
N ASP A 156 13.59 9.77 -3.90
CA ASP A 156 14.56 9.06 -4.75
C ASP A 156 15.61 10.01 -5.34
#